data_AF-A0A7X8J361-F1
#
_entry.id   AF-A0A7X8J361-F1
#
_cell.length_a   1.000
_cell.length_b   1.000
_cell.length_c   1.000
_cell.angle_alpha   90.00
_cell.angle_beta   90.00
_cell.angle_gamma   90.00
#
_symmetry.space_group_name_H-M   'P 1'
#
loop_
_entity.id
_entity.type
_entity.pdbx_description
1 polymer ?
#
loop_
_entity_poly.entity_id
_entity_poly.type
_entity_poly.pdbx_seq_one_letter_code
_entity_poly.pdbx_strand_id
1 'polypeptide(L)' 'MQKRIFELRALLHTHNYNYYVKHAPTISDFEFDTLLKELQDLEAQYPDLHDPNSP' A
#
# COMPACT_ATOMS: atom_id res chain seq x y z
N MET A 1 -1.13 3.14 15.15
CA MET A 1 -1.26 1.90 14.38
C MET A 1 -2.26 2.04 13.24
N GLN A 2 -3.54 2.36 13.49
CA GLN A 2 -4.53 2.60 12.41
C GLN A 2 -4.08 3.68 11.39
N LYS A 3 -3.47 4.77 11.86
CA LYS A 3 -2.89 5.84 11.01
C LYS A 3 -1.92 5.30 9.95
N ARG A 4 -1.11 4.29 10.29
CA ARG A 4 -0.10 3.73 9.39
C ARG A 4 -0.72 2.93 8.25
N ILE A 5 -1.80 2.19 8.52
CA ILE A 5 -2.58 1.47 7.49
C ILE A 5 -3.11 2.45 6.44
N PHE A 6 -3.73 3.55 6.89
CA PHE A 6 -4.24 4.57 5.97
C PHE A 6 -3.13 5.26 5.16
N GLU A 7 -1.98 5.54 5.80
CA GLU A 7 -0.81 6.11 5.11
C GLU A 7 -0.26 5.16 4.04
N LEU A 8 -0.11 3.87 4.37
CA LEU A 8 0.38 2.85 3.44
C LEU A 8 -0.56 2.67 2.25
N ARG A 9 -1.88 2.63 2.48
CA ARG A 9 -2.87 2.58 1.39
C ARG A 9 -2.72 3.76 0.45
N ALA A 10 -2.67 4.99 0.99
CA ALA A 10 -2.54 6.19 0.18
C ALA A 10 -1.23 6.20 -0.63
N LEU A 11 -0.12 5.76 -0.03
CA LEU A 11 1.17 5.62 -0.69
C LEU A 11 1.11 4.58 -1.82
N LEU A 12 0.64 3.37 -1.53
CA LEU A 12 0.57 2.27 -2.49
C LEU A 12 -0.37 2.62 -3.65
N HIS A 13 -1.51 3.27 -3.42
CA HIS A 13 -2.36 3.77 -4.49
C HIS A 13 -1.66 4.81 -5.37
N THR A 14 -0.90 5.71 -4.76
CA THR A 14 -0.12 6.72 -5.50
C THR A 14 0.94 6.05 -6.37
N HIS A 15 1.64 5.05 -5.84
CA HIS A 15 2.64 4.28 -6.58
C HIS A 15 2.00 3.46 -7.71
N ASN A 16 0.87 2.79 -7.46
CA ASN A 16 0.10 2.09 -8.50
C ASN A 16 -0.34 3.04 -9.62
N TYR A 17 -0.85 4.23 -9.27
CA TYR A 17 -1.22 5.24 -10.27
C TYR A 17 0.00 5.69 -11.10
N ASN A 18 1.13 5.96 -10.45
CA ASN A 18 2.35 6.34 -11.14
C ASN A 18 2.88 5.21 -12.05
N TYR A 19 2.79 3.95 -11.61
CA TYR A 19 3.23 2.78 -12.36
C TYR A 19 2.32 2.50 -13.57
N TYR A 20 1.02 2.32 -13.33
CA TYR A 20 0.09 1.86 -14.35
C TYR A 20 -0.46 2.97 -15.23
N VAL A 21 -0.69 4.18 -14.70
CA VAL A 21 -1.33 5.29 -15.45
C VAL A 21 -0.29 6.25 -16.02
N LYS A 22 0.71 6.64 -15.23
CA LYS A 22 1.73 7.58 -15.69
C LYS A 22 2.92 6.93 -16.38
N HIS A 23 3.09 5.61 -16.27
CA HIS A 23 4.30 4.90 -16.70
C HIS A 23 5.59 5.55 -16.15
N ALA A 24 5.51 6.07 -14.92
CA ALA A 24 6.58 6.83 -14.26
C ALA A 24 6.75 6.32 -12.82
N PRO A 25 7.22 5.08 -12.61
CA PRO A 25 7.41 4.52 -11.29
C PRO A 25 8.37 5.39 -10.47
N THR A 26 7.97 5.70 -9.23
CA THR A 26 8.74 6.57 -8.32
C THR A 26 9.55 5.78 -7.29
N ILE A 27 9.29 4.48 -7.17
CA ILE A 27 9.97 3.53 -6.30
C ILE A 27 10.20 2.24 -7.09
N SER A 28 11.16 1.43 -6.65
CA SER A 28 11.40 0.10 -7.19
C SER A 28 10.32 -0.90 -6.79
N ASP A 29 10.21 -2.00 -7.54
CA ASP A 29 9.28 -3.10 -7.21
C ASP A 29 9.57 -3.66 -5.81
N PHE A 30 10.84 -3.77 -5.42
CA PHE A 30 11.24 -4.22 -4.08
C PHE A 30 10.74 -3.29 -2.96
N GLU A 31 10.83 -1.97 -3.16
CA GLU A 31 10.31 -1.00 -2.20
C GLU A 31 8.78 -1.08 -2.11
N PHE A 32 8.11 -1.25 -3.24
CA PHE A 32 6.66 -1.44 -3.29
C PHE A 32 6.23 -2.69 -2.53
N ASP A 33 6.87 -3.83 -2.81
CA ASP A 33 6.59 -5.11 -2.15
C ASP A 33 6.81 -5.02 -0.63
N THR A 34 7.83 -4.28 -0.20
CA THR A 34 8.11 -4.06 1.22
C THR A 34 6.97 -3.28 1.90
N LEU A 35 6.50 -2.21 1.27
CA LEU A 35 5.37 -1.41 1.79
C LEU A 35 4.06 -2.20 1.79
N LEU A 36 3.82 -2.99 0.74
CA LEU A 36 2.65 -3.86 0.63
C LEU A 36 2.66 -4.93 1.72
N LYS A 37 3.82 -5.55 1.97
CA LYS A 37 3.97 -6.54 3.03
C LYS A 37 3.70 -5.95 4.42
N GLU A 38 4.20 -4.74 4.69
CA GLU A 38 3.91 -4.02 5.93
C GLU A 38 2.40 -3.78 6.09
N LEU A 39 1.71 -3.36 5.02
CA LEU A 39 0.27 -3.13 5.04
C LEU A 39 -0.50 -4.43 5.35
N GLN A 40 -0.17 -5.52 4.66
CA GLN A 40 -0.81 -6.83 4.87
C GLN A 40 -0.61 -7.33 6.31
N ASP A 41 0.59 -7.20 6.86
CA ASP A 41 0.88 -7.64 8.22
C ASP A 41 0.14 -6.79 9.26
N LEU A 42 -0.07 -5.49 8.98
CA LEU A 42 -0.89 -4.63 9.82
C LEU A 42 -2.39 -4.96 9.68
N GLU A 43 -2.92 -5.14 8.48
CA GLU A 43 -4.33 -5.49 8.28
C GLU A 43 -4.69 -6.84 8.91
N ALA A 44 -3.76 -7.81 8.89
CA ALA A 44 -3.92 -9.08 9.60
C ALA A 44 -4.02 -8.90 11.14
N GLN A 45 -3.33 -7.90 11.69
CA GLN A 45 -3.39 -7.56 13.12
C GLN A 45 -4.62 -6.72 13.49
N TYR A 46 -5.22 -6.03 12.51
CA TYR A 46 -6.40 -5.18 12.70
C TYR A 46 -7.52 -5.55 11.71
N PRO A 47 -8.22 -6.69 11.92
CA PRO A 47 -9.23 -7.19 10.99
C PRO A 47 -10.38 -6.19 10.73
N ASP A 48 -10.73 -5.37 11.72
CA ASP A 48 -11.76 -4.32 11.61
C ASP A 48 -11.41 -3.25 10.56
N LEU A 49 -10.14 -3.14 10.20
CA LEU A 49 -9.65 -2.20 9.20
C LEU A 49 -9.45 -2.83 7.83
N HIS A 50 -9.68 -4.14 7.66
CA HIS A 50 -9.56 -4.80 6.36
C HIS A 50 -10.46 -4.12 5.32
N ASP A 51 -9.89 -3.82 4.15
CA ASP A 51 -10.61 -3.19 3.04
C ASP A 51 -10.41 -4.03 1.78
N PRO A 52 -11.48 -4.53 1.14
CA PRO A 52 -11.36 -5.29 -0.10
C PRO A 52 -10.83 -4.45 -1.28
N ASN A 53 -10.79 -3.13 -1.17
CA ASN A 53 -10.20 -2.22 -2.16
C ASN A 53 -8.79 -1.75 -1.77
N SER A 54 -8.24 -2.26 -0.66
CA SER A 54 -6.82 -2.11 -0.36
C SER A 54 -6.01 -2.69 -1.54
N PRO A 55 -4.91 -2.04 -1.95
CA PRO A 55 -4.11 -2.48 -3.09
C PRO A 55 -3.51 -3.88 -2.88
#